data_AF-V5GN21-F1
#
_entry.id   AF-V5GN21-F1
#
_cell.length_a   1.000
_cell.length_b   1.000
_cell.length_c   1.000
_cell.angle_alpha   90.00
_cell.angle_beta   90.00
_cell.angle_gamma   90.00
#
_symmetry.space_group_name_H-M   'P 1'
#
loop_
_entity.id
_entity.type
_entity.pdbx_description
1 polymer ?
#
loop_
_entity_poly.entity_id
_entity_poly.type
_entity_poly.pdbx_seq_one_letter_code
_entity_poly.pdbx_strand_id
1 'polypeptide(L)'
;RRAKNMDSNRKGTSKFTCYFCNKTIENETEMGHTTVCGSVLVPCPNKCGAYVPRMDFNKHKRECINRITKSMPRLSPLNDEVGFRTNMPTTTSSLERQTNGHPQKPPTKINEEMFKLSRKVADLEKYLQNQARSQTQNSPQSYGDLRNNQVQQNMEIEKVKYQQKITMDWKKNIETQIYSLRQSISMFQNSKKDTDIHWITVQDRLMVLDKIQMELSYLKDTIFKEQNYNRQSTNNLLQDINGIKDLVNQEHISAASVFNDHQVALESLRRDSDDFKKAFEEQRNKFTNIVFDLRAASQIASEAAEKIEILERDFGEIKKEINQIKLDMEILEGLSSSEGTGSYGRLIWKVTEVEAKMQRAKDFDSVVKSPVFYTHEYGYK
;
A
#
# COMPACT_ATOMS: atom_id res chain seq x y z
N ARG A 1 8.32 -54.77 1.35
CA ARG A 1 8.77 -53.69 2.26
C ARG A 1 8.18 -52.37 1.76
N ARG A 2 7.28 -51.75 2.57
CA ARG A 2 6.69 -50.39 2.48
C ARG A 2 5.95 -50.06 1.17
N ALA A 3 4.63 -49.93 1.07
CA ALA A 3 3.63 -49.32 1.97
C ALA A 3 4.07 -47.94 2.50
N LYS A 4 3.81 -46.89 1.70
CA LYS A 4 3.50 -45.51 2.11
C LYS A 4 3.40 -44.60 0.88
N ASN A 5 2.17 -44.25 0.51
CA ASN A 5 1.73 -42.89 0.14
C ASN A 5 0.29 -42.97 -0.42
N MET A 6 -0.62 -43.40 0.44
CA MET A 6 -1.99 -42.92 0.43
C MET A 6 -2.08 -41.95 1.60
N ASP A 7 -2.18 -40.65 1.30
CA ASP A 7 -2.86 -39.61 2.08
C ASP A 7 -2.40 -38.22 1.60
N SER A 8 -2.89 -37.82 0.44
CA SER A 8 -2.84 -36.44 -0.04
C SER A 8 -4.27 -35.96 -0.33
N ASN A 9 -5.16 -36.13 0.66
CA ASN A 9 -6.46 -35.46 0.66
C ASN A 9 -6.86 -35.01 2.07
N ARG A 10 -5.99 -34.25 2.72
CA ARG A 10 -6.41 -33.37 3.82
C ARG A 10 -6.99 -32.12 3.18
N LYS A 11 -8.33 -32.10 3.04
CA LYS A 11 -9.12 -30.89 2.77
C LYS A 11 -8.65 -29.79 3.72
N GLY A 12 -7.81 -28.89 3.23
CA GLY A 12 -7.50 -27.65 3.92
C GLY A 12 -8.81 -26.90 4.07
N THR A 13 -9.23 -26.68 5.31
CA THR A 13 -10.39 -25.86 5.65
C THR A 13 -10.08 -24.45 5.15
N SER A 14 -10.63 -24.04 4.01
CA SER A 14 -10.39 -22.70 3.46
C SER A 14 -10.90 -21.67 4.46
N LYS A 15 -9.99 -20.96 5.11
CA LYS A 15 -10.31 -19.85 6.01
C LYS A 15 -10.27 -18.57 5.20
N PHE A 16 -11.30 -17.74 5.29
CA PHE A 16 -11.31 -16.41 4.68
C PHE A 16 -11.91 -15.40 5.66
N THR A 17 -11.60 -14.12 5.49
CA THR A 17 -12.13 -13.04 6.32
C THR A 17 -13.25 -12.34 5.55
N CYS A 18 -14.47 -12.30 6.11
CA CYS A 18 -15.59 -11.63 5.45
C CYS A 18 -15.39 -10.10 5.45
N TYR A 19 -15.47 -9.49 4.27
CA TYR A 19 -15.34 -8.04 4.09
C TYR A 19 -16.41 -7.21 4.83
N PHE A 20 -17.59 -7.78 5.10
CA PHE A 20 -18.70 -7.05 5.73
C PHE A 20 -18.71 -7.12 7.25
N CYS A 21 -18.33 -8.27 7.84
CA CYS A 21 -18.36 -8.47 9.29
C CYS A 21 -16.97 -8.56 9.92
N ASN A 22 -15.90 -8.58 9.12
CA ASN A 22 -14.49 -8.74 9.53
C ASN A 22 -14.21 -9.99 10.38
N LYS A 23 -15.08 -11.01 10.32
CA LYS A 23 -14.88 -12.28 11.01
C LYS A 23 -14.19 -13.28 10.09
N THR A 24 -13.24 -14.02 10.65
CA THR A 24 -12.61 -15.17 9.98
C THR A 24 -13.57 -16.35 10.04
N ILE A 25 -13.93 -16.87 8.87
CA ILE A 25 -14.86 -17.99 8.73
C ILE A 25 -14.08 -19.20 8.24
N GLU A 26 -14.34 -20.34 8.89
CA GLU A 26 -13.71 -21.61 8.59
C GLU A 26 -14.77 -22.59 8.11
N ASN A 27 -14.45 -23.44 7.14
CA ASN A 27 -15.35 -24.48 6.60
C ASN A 27 -16.58 -23.97 5.84
N GLU A 28 -16.58 -22.72 5.40
CA GLU A 28 -17.61 -22.13 4.55
C GLU A 28 -16.96 -21.45 3.33
N THR A 29 -17.73 -21.24 2.25
CA THR A 29 -17.27 -20.46 1.09
C THR A 29 -17.61 -18.99 1.28
N GLU A 30 -16.81 -18.09 0.68
CA GLU A 30 -17.04 -16.64 0.73
C GLU A 30 -18.44 -16.25 0.22
N MET A 31 -18.88 -16.88 -0.86
CA MET A 31 -20.23 -16.69 -1.39
C MET A 31 -21.30 -17.23 -0.42
N GLY A 32 -21.10 -18.41 0.16
CA GLY A 32 -22.03 -19.01 1.12
C GLY A 32 -22.28 -18.09 2.31
N HIS A 33 -21.21 -17.64 2.96
CA HIS A 33 -21.31 -16.74 4.09
C HIS A 33 -21.95 -15.39 3.74
N THR A 34 -21.58 -14.78 2.60
CA THR A 34 -22.08 -13.46 2.21
C THR A 34 -23.61 -13.44 2.04
N THR A 35 -24.23 -14.57 1.68
CA THR A 35 -25.70 -14.65 1.57
C THR A 35 -26.42 -14.56 2.91
N VAL A 36 -25.79 -15.05 3.99
CA VAL A 36 -26.36 -15.09 5.35
C VAL A 36 -25.75 -14.05 6.29
N CYS A 37 -24.70 -13.35 5.87
CA CYS A 37 -23.97 -12.39 6.68
C CYS A 37 -24.89 -11.24 7.14
N GLY A 38 -24.93 -11.05 8.45
CA GLY A 38 -25.77 -10.06 9.12
C GLY A 38 -25.38 -8.61 8.86
N SER A 39 -24.12 -8.36 8.53
CA SER A 39 -23.55 -7.03 8.29
C SER A 39 -23.74 -6.55 6.85
N VAL A 40 -24.22 -7.41 5.95
CA VAL A 40 -24.50 -7.03 4.56
C VAL A 40 -25.69 -6.06 4.55
N LEU A 41 -25.48 -4.92 3.89
CA LEU A 41 -26.51 -3.91 3.71
C LEU A 41 -27.53 -4.35 2.67
N VAL A 42 -28.81 -4.35 3.05
CA VAL A 42 -29.92 -4.67 2.16
C VAL A 42 -30.84 -3.45 1.98
N PRO A 43 -31.33 -3.18 0.76
CA PRO A 43 -32.23 -2.06 0.52
C PRO A 43 -33.60 -2.32 1.17
N CYS A 44 -34.20 -1.26 1.72
CA CYS A 44 -35.53 -1.36 2.31
C CYS A 44 -36.61 -1.62 1.25
N PRO A 45 -37.48 -2.64 1.41
CA PRO A 45 -38.56 -2.97 0.46
C PRO A 45 -39.64 -1.90 0.39
N ASN A 46 -39.78 -1.08 1.44
CA ASN A 46 -40.69 0.08 1.46
C ASN A 46 -40.10 1.30 0.73
N LYS A 47 -38.96 1.13 0.04
CA LYS A 47 -38.27 2.16 -0.76
C LYS A 47 -38.08 3.49 -0.03
N CYS A 48 -37.78 3.44 1.26
CA CYS A 48 -37.50 4.65 2.06
C CYS A 48 -36.09 5.23 1.82
N GLY A 49 -35.34 4.70 0.84
CA GLY A 49 -33.97 5.12 0.52
C GLY A 49 -32.88 4.58 1.46
N ALA A 50 -33.23 3.87 2.54
CA ALA A 50 -32.26 3.34 3.50
C ALA A 50 -31.68 1.98 3.05
N TYR A 51 -30.36 1.84 3.20
CA TYR A 51 -29.63 0.58 3.15
C TYR A 51 -29.28 0.17 4.58
N VAL A 52 -29.79 -0.98 5.03
CA VAL A 52 -29.75 -1.37 6.44
C VAL A 52 -29.06 -2.72 6.58
N PRO A 53 -28.19 -2.94 7.58
CA PRO A 53 -27.63 -4.26 7.86
C PRO A 53 -28.74 -5.31 8.02
N ARG A 54 -28.55 -6.49 7.44
CA ARG A 54 -29.53 -7.59 7.50
C ARG A 54 -29.98 -7.93 8.92
N MET A 55 -29.09 -7.84 9.93
CA MET A 55 -29.43 -8.07 11.34
C MET A 55 -30.41 -7.03 11.91
N ASP A 56 -30.25 -5.77 11.54
CA ASP A 56 -31.06 -4.65 12.05
C ASP A 56 -32.30 -4.38 11.21
N PHE A 57 -32.47 -5.12 10.11
CA PHE A 57 -33.56 -4.93 9.18
C PHE A 57 -34.95 -5.06 9.82
N ASN A 58 -35.14 -6.01 10.75
CA ASN A 58 -36.43 -6.18 11.46
C ASN A 58 -36.75 -5.02 12.41
N LYS A 59 -35.73 -4.37 12.98
CA LYS A 59 -35.90 -3.15 13.77
C LYS A 59 -36.28 -2.00 12.85
N HIS A 60 -35.51 -1.80 11.78
CA HIS A 60 -35.84 -0.80 10.76
C HIS A 60 -37.25 -0.98 10.18
N LYS A 61 -37.71 -2.20 9.89
CA LYS A 61 -39.06 -2.45 9.36
C LYS A 61 -40.19 -1.95 10.27
N ARG A 62 -39.98 -1.96 11.60
CA ARG A 62 -40.95 -1.44 12.59
C ARG A 62 -40.96 0.09 12.65
N GLU A 63 -39.80 0.69 12.43
CA GLU A 63 -39.53 2.13 12.55
C GLU A 63 -39.46 2.86 11.18
N CYS A 64 -39.68 2.14 10.07
CA CYS A 64 -39.52 2.65 8.72
C CYS A 64 -40.52 3.78 8.44
N ILE A 65 -40.02 4.90 7.93
CA ILE A 65 -40.84 6.09 7.62
C ILE A 65 -41.92 5.83 6.56
N ASN A 66 -41.72 4.82 5.70
CA ASN A 66 -42.67 4.39 4.67
C ASN A 66 -43.41 3.10 5.06
N ARG A 67 -43.54 2.78 6.35
CA ARG A 67 -44.22 1.56 6.80
C ARG A 67 -45.69 1.61 6.39
N ILE A 68 -46.08 0.75 5.44
CA ILE A 68 -47.48 0.53 5.06
C ILE A 68 -48.15 -0.28 6.18
N THR A 69 -48.71 0.39 7.18
CA THR A 69 -49.56 -0.27 8.19
C THR A 69 -50.95 -0.50 7.60
N LYS A 70 -51.25 -1.74 7.20
CA LYS A 70 -52.65 -2.21 7.19
C LYS A 70 -53.07 -2.47 8.64
N SER A 71 -54.27 -1.99 8.97
CA SER A 71 -55.03 -2.09 10.23
C SER A 71 -54.74 -1.05 11.32
N MET A 72 -55.77 -0.22 11.56
CA MET A 72 -56.01 0.60 12.74
C MET A 72 -56.29 -0.28 13.96
N PRO A 73 -56.07 0.25 15.18
CA PRO A 73 -57.22 0.40 16.08
C PRO A 73 -57.40 1.82 16.63
N ARG A 74 -58.65 2.05 17.08
CA ARG A 74 -59.32 3.26 17.55
C ARG A 74 -59.00 3.64 19.01
N LEU A 75 -59.11 4.96 19.28
CA LEU A 75 -59.44 5.65 20.57
C LEU A 75 -58.34 5.58 21.67
N SER A 76 -57.94 6.61 22.43
CA SER A 76 -58.50 7.91 22.89
C SER A 76 -57.34 8.83 23.38
N PRO A 77 -57.49 10.17 23.50
CA PRO A 77 -56.52 11.01 24.20
C PRO A 77 -57.00 11.45 25.60
N LEU A 78 -56.08 11.46 26.57
CA LEU A 78 -56.19 12.12 27.87
C LEU A 78 -54.86 12.83 28.18
N ASN A 79 -54.99 14.12 28.54
CA ASN A 79 -54.16 14.97 29.40
C ASN A 79 -52.73 15.32 28.97
N ASP A 80 -52.48 16.62 28.75
CA ASP A 80 -51.79 17.58 29.67
C ASP A 80 -50.29 17.58 29.34
N GLU A 81 -49.52 18.66 29.28
CA GLU A 81 -49.67 20.07 29.62
C GLU A 81 -48.40 20.80 29.07
N VAL A 82 -48.48 22.13 28.88
CA VAL A 82 -47.36 23.12 28.93
C VAL A 82 -46.29 23.05 27.80
N GLY A 83 -45.91 24.10 27.07
CA GLY A 83 -46.20 25.53 27.11
C GLY A 83 -45.27 26.30 26.13
N PHE A 84 -45.59 27.58 25.94
CA PHE A 84 -44.78 28.68 25.37
C PHE A 84 -44.78 28.99 23.85
N ARG A 85 -45.73 29.88 23.53
CA ARG A 85 -45.61 31.22 22.89
C ARG A 85 -44.93 31.36 21.52
N THR A 86 -45.76 31.74 20.54
CA THR A 86 -45.41 32.74 19.52
C THR A 86 -46.50 33.80 19.40
N ASN A 87 -46.09 35.07 19.43
CA ASN A 87 -46.91 36.26 19.20
C ASN A 87 -46.93 36.58 17.70
N MET A 88 -48.10 36.64 17.07
CA MET A 88 -48.58 37.76 16.22
C MET A 88 -49.90 37.34 15.51
N PRO A 89 -50.83 38.28 15.24
CA PRO A 89 -52.23 38.00 15.01
C PRO A 89 -52.54 37.79 13.53
N THR A 90 -53.43 36.85 13.26
CA THR A 90 -54.20 36.79 12.02
C THR A 90 -55.67 36.91 12.40
N THR A 91 -56.28 38.05 12.08
CA THR A 91 -57.73 38.21 12.14
C THR A 91 -58.34 37.47 10.95
N THR A 92 -58.93 36.31 11.21
CA THR A 92 -59.91 35.67 10.33
C THR A 92 -61.31 35.94 10.86
N SER A 93 -62.19 36.27 9.93
CA SER A 93 -63.63 36.34 10.10
C SER A 93 -64.23 34.93 10.12
N SER A 94 -65.04 34.61 11.12
CA SER A 94 -66.49 34.36 10.97
C SER A 94 -67.06 33.34 11.98
N LEU A 95 -67.85 33.90 12.91
CA LEU A 95 -69.21 33.49 13.33
C LEU A 95 -69.54 32.01 13.61
N GLU A 96 -69.90 31.74 14.88
CA GLU A 96 -71.20 31.23 15.37
C GLU A 96 -71.22 31.39 16.91
N ARG A 97 -71.94 32.35 17.50
CA ARG A 97 -73.37 32.44 17.89
C ARG A 97 -73.75 31.61 19.14
N GLN A 98 -74.04 32.35 20.22
CA GLN A 98 -75.03 32.18 21.33
C GLN A 98 -74.42 32.81 22.61
N THR A 99 -75.06 33.60 23.46
CA THR A 99 -76.45 34.04 23.69
C THR A 99 -76.42 35.24 24.65
N ASN A 100 -77.53 35.99 24.66
CA ASN A 100 -78.05 36.84 25.74
C ASN A 100 -77.38 38.19 26.04
N GLY A 101 -78.11 39.26 25.69
CA GLY A 101 -77.88 40.62 26.19
C GLY A 101 -78.32 41.73 25.23
N HIS A 102 -79.64 41.83 24.99
CA HIS A 102 -80.44 43.07 24.73
C HIS A 102 -79.78 44.39 24.22
N PRO A 103 -80.49 45.25 23.46
CA PRO A 103 -81.32 45.02 22.27
C PRO A 103 -80.94 45.96 21.08
N GLN A 104 -81.26 45.48 19.87
CA GLN A 104 -81.60 46.14 18.60
C GLN A 104 -81.42 47.67 18.41
N LYS A 105 -80.75 48.05 17.30
CA LYS A 105 -81.04 49.27 16.50
C LYS A 105 -80.64 49.10 15.02
N PRO A 106 -81.58 48.87 14.09
CA PRO A 106 -81.43 49.18 12.66
C PRO A 106 -81.81 50.65 12.38
N PRO A 107 -81.54 51.22 11.19
CA PRO A 107 -81.46 52.66 10.98
C PRO A 107 -82.83 53.34 11.12
N THR A 108 -82.95 54.21 12.12
CA THR A 108 -84.21 54.85 12.53
C THR A 108 -84.67 56.02 11.66
N LYS A 109 -83.94 56.44 10.63
CA LYS A 109 -84.38 57.60 9.82
C LYS A 109 -85.54 57.28 8.87
N ILE A 110 -85.61 56.07 8.31
CA ILE A 110 -86.71 55.71 7.39
C ILE A 110 -87.98 55.36 8.19
N ASN A 111 -87.83 54.72 9.35
CA ASN A 111 -88.97 54.41 10.23
C ASN A 111 -89.51 55.64 10.98
N GLU A 112 -88.68 56.62 11.37
CA GLU A 112 -89.17 57.90 11.94
C GLU A 112 -89.94 58.72 10.91
N GLU A 113 -89.46 58.79 9.67
CA GLU A 113 -90.17 59.46 8.58
C GLU A 113 -91.48 58.74 8.25
N MET A 114 -91.51 57.40 8.28
CA MET A 114 -92.71 56.60 8.07
C MET A 114 -93.74 56.76 9.20
N PHE A 115 -93.30 56.92 10.46
CA PHE A 115 -94.20 57.20 11.59
C PHE A 115 -94.73 58.65 11.59
N LYS A 116 -93.91 59.62 11.16
CA LYS A 116 -94.34 61.02 10.96
C LYS A 116 -95.33 61.15 9.80
N LEU A 117 -95.12 60.42 8.71
CA LEU A 117 -96.06 60.32 7.60
C LEU A 117 -97.35 59.61 8.03
N SER A 118 -97.27 58.52 8.80
CA SER A 118 -98.45 57.80 9.30
C SER A 118 -99.29 58.65 10.28
N ARG A 119 -98.65 59.50 11.10
CA ARG A 119 -99.36 60.45 11.99
C ARG A 119 -100.01 61.60 11.22
N LYS A 120 -99.34 62.14 10.19
CA LYS A 120 -99.94 63.13 9.28
C LYS A 120 -101.12 62.56 8.47
N VAL A 121 -101.05 61.29 8.09
CA VAL A 121 -102.17 60.58 7.43
C VAL A 121 -103.35 60.42 8.39
N ALA A 122 -103.12 60.05 9.65
CA ALA A 122 -104.18 59.97 10.66
C ALA A 122 -104.82 61.33 11.02
N ASP A 123 -104.02 62.42 11.03
CA ASP A 123 -104.52 63.77 11.24
C ASP A 123 -105.34 64.28 10.03
N LEU A 124 -104.95 63.90 8.80
CA LEU A 124 -105.72 64.17 7.58
C LEU A 124 -107.02 63.35 7.51
N GLU A 125 -107.01 62.10 7.98
CA GLU A 125 -108.23 61.28 8.12
C GLU A 125 -109.24 61.90 9.09
N LYS A 126 -108.78 62.43 10.23
CA LYS A 126 -109.64 63.18 11.16
C LYS A 126 -110.17 64.49 10.56
N TYR A 127 -109.38 65.17 9.73
CA TYR A 127 -109.80 66.41 9.06
C TYR A 127 -110.86 66.13 7.99
N LEU A 128 -110.70 65.06 7.20
CA LEU A 128 -111.68 64.59 6.21
C LEU A 128 -112.98 64.09 6.86
N GLN A 129 -112.89 63.41 8.00
CA GLN A 129 -114.06 62.91 8.73
C GLN A 129 -114.87 64.02 9.43
N ASN A 130 -114.21 65.13 9.79
CA ASN A 130 -114.88 66.36 10.24
C ASN A 130 -115.49 67.17 9.09
N GLN A 131 -114.88 67.16 7.90
CA GLN A 131 -115.42 67.82 6.70
C GLN A 131 -116.65 67.07 6.13
N ALA A 132 -116.71 65.74 6.31
CA ALA A 132 -117.85 64.91 5.90
C ALA A 132 -119.12 65.11 6.74
N ARG A 133 -119.05 65.75 7.93
CA ARG A 133 -120.23 66.02 8.79
C ARG A 133 -120.90 67.38 8.54
N SER A 134 -120.30 68.26 7.73
CA SER A 134 -120.79 69.63 7.48
C SER A 134 -121.19 69.91 6.02
N GLN A 135 -121.32 68.88 5.18
CA GLN A 135 -121.85 69.01 3.81
C GLN A 135 -122.96 67.99 3.54
N THR A 136 -124.11 68.16 4.21
CA THR A 136 -125.38 67.62 3.74
C THR A 136 -126.19 68.74 3.12
N GLN A 137 -125.84 69.14 1.91
CA GLN A 137 -126.76 69.73 0.95
C GLN A 137 -126.04 69.94 -0.40
N ASN A 138 -126.71 69.48 -1.46
CA ASN A 138 -126.45 69.72 -2.89
C ASN A 138 -125.61 68.68 -3.65
N SER A 139 -126.32 68.06 -4.60
CA SER A 139 -125.88 67.74 -5.97
C SER A 139 -125.59 66.27 -6.33
N PRO A 140 -126.36 65.67 -7.26
CA PRO A 140 -126.09 64.37 -7.88
C PRO A 140 -124.82 64.34 -8.77
N GLN A 141 -124.13 65.45 -9.01
CA GLN A 141 -122.84 65.48 -9.73
C GLN A 141 -121.70 64.80 -8.93
N SER A 142 -121.79 64.76 -7.60
CA SER A 142 -120.69 64.34 -6.71
C SER A 142 -120.32 62.85 -6.80
N TYR A 143 -121.27 61.96 -7.11
CA TYR A 143 -121.00 60.51 -7.21
C TYR A 143 -120.26 60.11 -8.50
N GLY A 144 -120.48 60.85 -9.60
CA GLY A 144 -119.74 60.65 -10.85
C GLY A 144 -118.28 61.06 -10.71
N ASP A 145 -118.04 62.20 -10.07
CA ASP A 145 -116.69 62.71 -9.80
C ASP A 145 -115.93 61.86 -8.78
N LEU A 146 -116.60 61.32 -7.76
CA LEU A 146 -115.99 60.36 -6.83
C LEU A 146 -115.57 59.07 -7.54
N ARG A 147 -116.44 58.54 -8.42
CA ARG A 147 -116.15 57.32 -9.20
C ARG A 147 -115.03 57.55 -10.19
N ASN A 148 -115.01 58.70 -10.87
CA ASN A 148 -113.92 59.09 -11.76
C ASN A 148 -112.59 59.26 -10.99
N ASN A 149 -112.61 59.87 -9.81
CA ASN A 149 -111.45 59.98 -8.93
C ASN A 149 -110.97 58.61 -8.42
N GLN A 150 -111.87 57.69 -8.08
CA GLN A 150 -111.51 56.34 -7.64
C GLN A 150 -110.88 55.51 -8.78
N VAL A 151 -111.40 55.65 -10.00
CA VAL A 151 -110.79 55.04 -11.20
C VAL A 151 -109.43 55.67 -11.51
N GLN A 152 -109.28 56.99 -11.36
CA GLN A 152 -108.01 57.71 -11.49
C GLN A 152 -106.97 57.24 -10.45
N GLN A 153 -107.37 57.12 -9.19
CA GLN A 153 -106.52 56.61 -8.11
C GLN A 153 -106.12 55.14 -8.33
N ASN A 154 -107.03 54.30 -8.83
CA ASN A 154 -106.69 52.93 -9.21
C ASN A 154 -105.67 52.88 -10.35
N MET A 155 -105.77 53.76 -11.35
CA MET A 155 -104.76 53.87 -12.41
C MET A 155 -103.40 54.32 -11.86
N GLU A 156 -103.35 55.29 -10.94
CA GLU A 156 -102.12 55.71 -10.27
C GLU A 156 -101.52 54.60 -9.40
N ILE A 157 -102.36 53.83 -8.68
CA ILE A 157 -101.92 52.65 -7.91
C ILE A 157 -101.29 51.61 -8.84
N GLU A 158 -101.88 51.33 -10.00
CA GLU A 158 -101.30 50.40 -10.98
C GLU A 158 -99.98 50.91 -11.57
N LYS A 159 -99.84 52.23 -11.83
CA LYS A 159 -98.55 52.83 -12.21
C LYS A 159 -97.49 52.64 -11.12
N VAL A 160 -97.85 52.87 -9.86
CA VAL A 160 -96.95 52.69 -8.72
C VAL A 160 -96.56 51.21 -8.56
N LYS A 161 -97.49 50.27 -8.70
CA LYS A 161 -97.19 48.82 -8.69
C LYS A 161 -96.24 48.43 -9.82
N TYR A 162 -96.44 48.97 -11.03
CA TYR A 162 -95.55 48.74 -12.16
C TYR A 162 -94.15 49.30 -11.90
N GLN A 163 -94.03 50.52 -11.37
CA GLN A 163 -92.74 51.10 -10.97
C GLN A 163 -92.07 50.31 -9.84
N GLN A 164 -92.84 49.79 -8.88
CA GLN A 164 -92.34 48.93 -7.81
C GLN A 164 -91.79 47.62 -8.38
N LYS A 165 -92.46 47.01 -9.37
CA LYS A 165 -91.98 45.82 -10.06
C LYS A 165 -90.65 46.07 -10.77
N ILE A 166 -90.56 47.16 -11.54
CA ILE A 166 -89.29 47.59 -12.18
C ILE A 166 -88.21 47.74 -11.11
N THR A 167 -88.50 48.45 -10.02
CA THR A 167 -87.53 48.67 -8.93
C THR A 167 -87.08 47.35 -8.28
N MET A 168 -87.98 46.37 -8.11
CA MET A 168 -87.65 45.04 -7.62
C MET A 168 -86.77 44.26 -8.60
N ASP A 169 -87.05 44.33 -9.90
CA ASP A 169 -86.24 43.68 -10.93
C ASP A 169 -84.83 44.28 -10.99
N TRP A 170 -84.72 45.61 -10.90
CA TRP A 170 -83.44 46.31 -10.77
C TRP A 170 -82.69 45.89 -9.50
N LYS A 171 -83.37 45.83 -8.36
CA LYS A 171 -82.78 45.35 -7.09
C LYS A 171 -82.22 43.94 -7.23
N LYS A 172 -83.01 43.01 -7.80
CA LYS A 172 -82.58 41.61 -8.01
C LYS A 172 -81.38 41.52 -8.95
N ASN A 173 -81.37 42.31 -10.02
CA ASN A 173 -80.23 42.38 -10.95
C ASN A 173 -78.96 42.88 -10.23
N ILE A 174 -79.07 43.96 -9.45
CA ILE A 174 -77.96 44.50 -8.66
C ILE A 174 -77.47 43.48 -7.63
N GLU A 175 -78.37 42.79 -6.92
CA GLU A 175 -78.01 41.74 -5.96
C GLU A 175 -77.24 40.60 -6.64
N THR A 176 -77.66 40.20 -7.84
CA THR A 176 -76.98 39.17 -8.63
C THR A 176 -75.57 39.61 -9.05
N GLN A 177 -75.43 40.86 -9.51
CA GLN A 177 -74.12 41.45 -9.85
C GLN A 177 -73.21 41.58 -8.62
N ILE A 178 -73.75 42.00 -7.47
CA ILE A 178 -73.00 42.06 -6.21
C ILE A 178 -72.53 40.65 -5.81
N TYR A 179 -73.39 39.65 -5.95
CA TYR A 179 -73.02 38.26 -5.67
C TYR A 179 -71.90 37.76 -6.59
N SER A 180 -71.99 38.00 -7.90
CA SER A 180 -70.93 37.61 -8.84
C SER A 180 -69.62 38.34 -8.56
N LEU A 181 -69.67 39.63 -8.24
CA LEU A 181 -68.47 40.41 -7.87
C LEU A 181 -67.83 39.86 -6.59
N ARG A 182 -68.63 39.51 -5.57
CA ARG A 182 -68.12 38.88 -4.35
C ARG A 182 -67.42 37.55 -4.64
N GLN A 183 -67.99 36.74 -5.53
CA GLN A 183 -67.37 35.49 -5.93
C GLN A 183 -66.04 35.71 -6.67
N SER A 184 -65.99 36.66 -7.61
CA SER A 184 -64.73 37.04 -8.29
C SER A 184 -63.67 37.55 -7.32
N ILE A 185 -64.05 38.38 -6.33
CA ILE A 185 -63.14 38.86 -5.29
C ILE A 185 -62.59 37.68 -4.47
N SER A 186 -63.45 36.73 -4.09
CA SER A 186 -63.03 35.53 -3.35
C SER A 186 -62.05 34.66 -4.17
N MET A 187 -62.30 34.50 -5.48
CA MET A 187 -61.40 33.76 -6.36
C MET A 187 -60.04 34.47 -6.49
N PHE A 188 -60.06 35.79 -6.65
CA PHE A 188 -58.84 36.60 -6.69
C PHE A 188 -58.04 36.51 -5.38
N GLN A 189 -58.72 36.53 -4.23
CA GLN A 189 -58.06 36.37 -2.92
C GLN A 189 -57.40 35.00 -2.75
N ASN A 190 -58.04 33.93 -3.22
CA ASN A 190 -57.44 32.59 -3.18
C ASN A 190 -56.23 32.49 -4.12
N SER A 191 -56.37 32.98 -5.36
CA SER A 191 -55.26 33.04 -6.30
C SER A 191 -54.08 33.86 -5.75
N LYS A 192 -54.35 34.97 -5.04
CA LYS A 192 -53.31 35.75 -4.38
C LYS A 192 -52.57 34.94 -3.31
N LYS A 193 -53.31 34.21 -2.45
CA LYS A 193 -52.69 33.35 -1.44
C LYS A 193 -51.79 32.28 -2.07
N ASP A 194 -52.24 31.68 -3.17
CA ASP A 194 -51.45 30.69 -3.90
C ASP A 194 -50.17 31.32 -4.48
N THR A 195 -50.26 32.53 -5.06
CA THR A 195 -49.08 33.25 -5.54
C THR A 195 -48.12 33.65 -4.43
N ASP A 196 -48.63 34.04 -3.26
CA ASP A 196 -47.80 34.39 -2.09
C ASP A 196 -47.04 33.15 -1.58
N ILE A 197 -47.68 31.98 -1.54
CA ILE A 197 -47.03 30.70 -1.19
C ILE A 197 -45.94 30.35 -2.20
N HIS A 198 -46.22 30.52 -3.50
CA HIS A 198 -45.22 30.30 -4.54
C HIS A 198 -44.02 31.24 -4.41
N TRP A 199 -44.26 32.51 -4.07
CA TRP A 199 -43.21 33.48 -3.86
C TRP A 199 -42.29 33.10 -2.69
N ILE A 200 -42.86 32.69 -1.55
CA ILE A 200 -42.09 32.19 -0.41
C ILE A 200 -41.25 30.96 -0.81
N THR A 201 -41.86 30.03 -1.56
CA THR A 201 -41.15 28.83 -2.03
C THR A 201 -39.98 29.18 -2.96
N VAL A 202 -40.13 30.18 -3.84
CA VAL A 202 -39.04 30.65 -4.71
C VAL A 202 -37.94 31.30 -3.90
N GLN A 203 -38.29 32.10 -2.89
CA GLN A 203 -37.32 32.73 -1.98
C GLN A 203 -36.51 31.68 -1.21
N ASP A 204 -37.14 30.64 -0.67
CA ASP A 204 -36.46 29.52 0.00
C ASP A 204 -35.49 28.81 -0.94
N ARG A 205 -35.89 28.59 -2.21
CA ARG A 205 -35.02 27.99 -3.23
C ARG A 205 -33.82 28.88 -3.57
N LEU A 206 -34.00 30.20 -3.63
CA LEU A 206 -32.91 31.14 -3.84
C LEU A 206 -31.89 31.09 -2.70
N MET A 207 -32.34 30.98 -1.45
CA MET A 207 -31.44 30.81 -0.30
C MET A 207 -30.62 29.51 -0.38
N VAL A 208 -31.24 28.41 -0.82
CA VAL A 208 -30.51 27.14 -1.04
C VAL A 208 -29.49 27.27 -2.17
N LEU A 209 -29.83 27.97 -3.26
CA LEU A 209 -28.89 28.21 -4.36
C LEU A 209 -27.69 29.04 -3.90
N ASP A 210 -27.89 30.07 -3.07
CA ASP A 210 -26.81 30.87 -2.50
C ASP A 210 -25.89 30.03 -1.61
N LYS A 211 -26.47 29.15 -0.78
CA LYS A 211 -25.70 28.19 0.02
C LYS A 211 -24.85 27.26 -0.87
N ILE A 212 -25.42 26.69 -1.92
CA ILE A 212 -24.71 25.82 -2.86
C ILE A 212 -23.58 26.61 -3.55
N GLN A 213 -23.83 27.87 -3.93
CA GLN A 213 -22.81 28.72 -4.53
C GLN A 213 -21.62 28.93 -3.58
N MET A 214 -21.88 29.14 -2.29
CA MET A 214 -20.82 29.27 -1.28
C MET A 214 -20.02 27.96 -1.12
N GLU A 215 -20.70 26.81 -1.06
CA GLU A 215 -20.06 25.49 -1.00
C GLU A 215 -19.21 25.20 -2.24
N LEU A 216 -19.69 25.57 -3.44
CA LEU A 216 -18.93 25.44 -4.68
C LEU A 216 -17.68 26.33 -4.68
N SER A 217 -17.77 27.54 -4.13
CA SER A 217 -16.59 28.42 -3.99
C SER A 217 -15.55 27.82 -3.05
N TYR A 218 -15.98 27.28 -1.92
CA TYR A 218 -15.09 26.62 -0.97
C TYR A 218 -14.41 25.38 -1.58
N LEU A 219 -15.19 24.53 -2.27
CA LEU A 219 -14.67 23.35 -2.96
C LEU A 219 -13.66 23.75 -4.04
N LYS A 220 -13.95 24.80 -4.82
CA LYS A 220 -13.03 25.35 -5.82
C LYS A 220 -11.70 25.75 -5.17
N ASP A 221 -11.73 26.52 -4.09
CA ASP A 221 -10.51 26.96 -3.41
C ASP A 221 -9.72 25.79 -2.82
N THR A 222 -10.42 24.78 -2.30
CA THR A 222 -9.81 23.55 -1.78
C THR A 222 -9.12 22.76 -2.89
N ILE A 223 -9.79 22.59 -4.04
CA ILE A 223 -9.19 21.94 -5.22
C ILE A 223 -7.96 22.70 -5.70
N PHE A 224 -7.99 24.03 -5.74
CA PHE A 224 -6.81 24.83 -6.12
C PHE A 224 -5.64 24.66 -5.15
N LYS A 225 -5.91 24.61 -3.83
CA LYS A 225 -4.88 24.35 -2.83
C LYS A 225 -4.26 22.96 -2.99
N GLU A 226 -5.09 21.93 -3.13
CA GLU A 226 -4.63 20.56 -3.36
C GLU A 226 -3.85 20.42 -4.67
N GLN A 227 -4.30 21.07 -5.75
CA GLN A 227 -3.59 21.06 -7.02
C GLN A 227 -2.21 21.70 -6.91
N ASN A 228 -2.09 22.82 -6.18
CA ASN A 228 -0.80 23.47 -5.93
C ASN A 228 0.12 22.62 -5.07
N TYR A 229 -0.41 22.01 -4.00
CA TYR A 229 0.33 21.10 -3.14
C TYR A 229 0.85 19.89 -3.92
N ASN A 230 -0.01 19.24 -4.71
CA ASN A 230 0.37 18.11 -5.55
C ASN A 230 1.43 18.49 -6.58
N ARG A 231 1.32 19.68 -7.21
CA ARG A 231 2.35 20.17 -8.14
C ARG A 231 3.70 20.36 -7.44
N GLN A 232 3.71 20.92 -6.23
CA GLN A 232 4.92 21.07 -5.45
C GLN A 232 5.52 19.72 -5.04
N SER A 233 4.69 18.79 -4.57
CA SER A 233 5.12 17.43 -4.22
C SER A 233 5.73 16.70 -5.42
N THR A 234 5.14 16.82 -6.60
CA THR A 234 5.69 16.24 -7.84
C THR A 234 7.03 16.87 -8.21
N ASN A 235 7.18 18.19 -8.06
CA ASN A 235 8.45 18.86 -8.31
C ASN A 235 9.55 18.40 -7.34
N ASN A 236 9.22 18.23 -6.05
CA ASN A 236 10.16 17.71 -5.06
C ASN A 236 10.57 16.27 -5.41
N LEU A 237 9.62 15.40 -5.75
CA LEU A 237 9.92 14.04 -6.21
C LEU A 237 10.81 14.03 -7.46
N LEU A 238 10.57 14.92 -8.43
CA LEU A 238 11.42 15.05 -9.61
C LEU A 238 12.85 15.45 -9.22
N GLN A 239 12.99 16.38 -8.27
CA GLN A 239 14.29 16.82 -7.75
C GLN A 239 15.01 15.66 -7.05
N ASP A 240 14.33 14.89 -6.21
CA ASP A 240 14.88 13.73 -5.52
C ASP A 240 15.31 12.64 -6.50
N ILE A 241 14.50 12.35 -7.53
CA ILE A 241 14.84 11.40 -8.60
C ILE A 241 16.09 11.86 -9.36
N ASN A 242 16.19 13.15 -9.69
CA ASN A 242 17.39 13.69 -10.34
C ASN A 242 18.61 13.59 -9.42
N GLY A 243 18.47 13.87 -8.12
CA GLY A 243 19.54 13.69 -7.14
C GLY A 243 20.01 12.24 -7.05
N ILE A 244 19.09 11.28 -7.03
CA ILE A 244 19.42 9.84 -7.06
C ILE A 244 20.16 9.49 -8.36
N LYS A 245 19.70 10.01 -9.50
CA LYS A 245 20.35 9.77 -10.80
C LYS A 245 21.79 10.29 -10.80
N ASP A 246 22.04 11.46 -10.24
CA ASP A 246 23.38 12.03 -10.14
C ASP A 246 24.29 11.21 -9.22
N LEU A 247 23.78 10.76 -8.06
CA LEU A 247 24.51 9.86 -7.16
C LEU A 247 24.87 8.54 -7.84
N VAL A 248 23.91 7.92 -8.55
CA VAL A 248 24.17 6.66 -9.28
C VAL A 248 25.23 6.87 -10.38
N ASN A 249 25.19 7.99 -11.09
CA ASN A 249 26.21 8.31 -12.09
C ASN A 249 27.59 8.51 -11.46
N GLN A 250 27.66 9.19 -10.31
CA GLN A 250 28.90 9.39 -9.57
C GLN A 250 29.48 8.06 -9.10
N GLU A 251 28.66 7.21 -8.47
CA GLU A 251 29.07 5.87 -8.03
C GLU A 251 29.49 4.98 -9.21
N HIS A 252 28.80 5.08 -10.34
CA HIS A 252 29.19 4.35 -11.56
C HIS A 252 30.58 4.77 -12.05
N ILE A 253 30.88 6.08 -12.07
CA ILE A 253 32.20 6.59 -12.48
C ILE A 253 33.28 6.12 -11.50
N SER A 254 33.03 6.23 -10.19
CA SER A 254 33.96 5.77 -9.16
C SER A 254 34.22 4.26 -9.23
N ALA A 255 33.17 3.45 -9.38
CA ALA A 255 33.29 2.02 -9.56
C ALA A 255 34.07 1.68 -10.83
N ALA A 256 33.77 2.33 -11.96
CA ALA A 256 34.49 2.13 -13.22
C ALA A 256 35.99 2.44 -13.08
N SER A 257 36.36 3.49 -12.34
CA SER A 257 37.76 3.80 -12.04
C SER A 257 38.44 2.68 -11.25
N VAL A 258 37.81 2.21 -10.17
CA VAL A 258 38.34 1.13 -9.32
C VAL A 258 38.49 -0.17 -10.12
N PHE A 259 37.51 -0.49 -10.97
CA PHE A 259 37.60 -1.64 -11.87
C PHE A 259 38.78 -1.52 -12.85
N ASN A 260 38.98 -0.33 -13.42
CA ASN A 260 40.11 -0.09 -14.31
C ASN A 260 41.45 -0.24 -13.57
N ASP A 261 41.57 0.29 -12.36
CA ASP A 261 42.78 0.14 -11.54
C ASP A 261 43.06 -1.34 -11.21
N HIS A 262 42.02 -2.10 -10.85
CA HIS A 262 42.14 -3.55 -10.66
C HIS A 262 42.55 -4.29 -11.93
N GLN A 263 42.02 -3.89 -13.10
CA GLN A 263 42.40 -4.49 -14.38
C GLN A 263 43.89 -4.25 -14.67
N VAL A 264 44.38 -3.03 -14.48
CA VAL A 264 45.80 -2.70 -14.65
C VAL A 264 46.68 -3.50 -13.69
N ALA A 265 46.28 -3.62 -12.41
CA ALA A 265 47.01 -4.40 -11.43
C ALA A 265 47.04 -5.90 -11.79
N LEU A 266 45.94 -6.47 -12.25
CA LEU A 266 45.86 -7.86 -12.71
C LEU A 266 46.73 -8.10 -13.95
N GLU A 267 46.76 -7.16 -14.90
CA GLU A 267 47.65 -7.25 -16.05
C GLU A 267 49.13 -7.19 -15.64
N SER A 268 49.49 -6.38 -14.64
CA SER A 268 50.84 -6.35 -14.09
C SER A 268 51.22 -7.68 -13.45
N LEU A 269 50.37 -8.21 -12.55
CA LEU A 269 50.61 -9.50 -11.89
C LEU A 269 50.72 -10.65 -12.89
N ARG A 270 49.93 -10.61 -13.97
CA ARG A 270 50.01 -11.57 -15.06
C ARG A 270 51.39 -11.52 -15.75
N ARG A 271 51.91 -10.33 -16.05
CA ARG A 271 53.25 -10.17 -16.63
C ARG A 271 54.33 -10.70 -15.68
N ASP A 272 54.26 -10.34 -14.40
CA ASP A 272 55.20 -10.83 -13.39
C ASP A 272 55.18 -12.36 -13.30
N SER A 273 53.98 -12.96 -13.32
CA SER A 273 53.83 -14.42 -13.33
C SER A 273 54.44 -15.07 -14.58
N ASP A 274 54.27 -14.47 -15.76
CA ASP A 274 54.87 -14.96 -17.00
C ASP A 274 56.40 -14.86 -16.96
N ASP A 275 56.94 -13.79 -16.37
CA ASP A 275 58.39 -13.61 -16.22
C ASP A 275 58.98 -14.57 -15.18
N PHE A 276 58.30 -14.78 -14.04
CA PHE A 276 58.68 -15.83 -13.08
C PHE A 276 58.67 -17.21 -13.72
N LYS A 277 57.68 -17.51 -14.56
CA LYS A 277 57.59 -18.79 -15.28
C LYS A 277 58.80 -18.97 -16.21
N LYS A 278 59.17 -17.95 -16.99
CA LYS A 278 60.37 -17.99 -17.86
C LYS A 278 61.64 -18.19 -17.03
N ALA A 279 61.79 -17.45 -15.94
CA ALA A 279 62.95 -17.56 -15.05
C ALA A 279 63.06 -18.98 -14.45
N PHE A 280 61.93 -19.56 -14.03
CA PHE A 280 61.89 -20.93 -13.53
C PHE A 280 62.26 -21.96 -14.61
N GLU A 281 61.78 -21.78 -15.83
CA GLU A 281 62.11 -22.65 -16.96
C GLU A 281 63.60 -22.57 -17.33
N GLU A 282 64.19 -21.38 -17.27
CA GLU A 282 65.63 -21.19 -17.43
C GLU A 282 66.44 -21.91 -16.33
N GLN A 283 66.01 -21.78 -15.06
CA GLN A 283 66.64 -22.49 -13.95
C GLN A 283 66.51 -24.01 -14.10
N ARG A 284 65.35 -24.51 -14.51
CA ARG A 284 65.15 -25.93 -14.80
C ARG A 284 66.14 -26.42 -15.86
N ASN A 285 66.36 -25.65 -16.92
CA ASN A 285 67.32 -26.00 -17.97
C ASN A 285 68.76 -26.02 -17.44
N LYS A 286 69.14 -25.03 -16.60
CA LYS A 286 70.44 -25.02 -15.91
C LYS A 286 70.63 -26.26 -15.02
N PHE A 287 69.64 -26.62 -14.20
CA PHE A 287 69.68 -27.84 -13.39
C PHE A 287 69.81 -29.09 -14.24
N THR A 288 69.08 -29.15 -15.36
CA THR A 288 69.17 -30.28 -16.29
C THR A 288 70.60 -30.43 -16.83
N ASN A 289 71.26 -29.34 -17.20
CA ASN A 289 72.67 -29.36 -17.63
C ASN A 289 73.60 -29.83 -16.51
N ILE A 290 73.45 -29.31 -15.29
CA ILE A 290 74.26 -29.73 -14.13
C ILE A 290 74.10 -31.23 -13.88
N VAL A 291 72.89 -31.78 -14.03
CA VAL A 291 72.65 -33.22 -13.88
C VAL A 291 73.39 -34.02 -14.96
N PHE A 292 73.47 -33.53 -16.20
CA PHE A 292 74.27 -34.16 -17.25
C PHE A 292 75.77 -34.09 -16.93
N ASP A 293 76.27 -32.93 -16.51
CA ASP A 293 77.67 -32.74 -16.14
C ASP A 293 78.06 -33.63 -14.95
N LEU A 294 77.18 -33.75 -13.94
CA LEU A 294 77.41 -34.60 -12.78
C LEU A 294 77.46 -36.09 -13.17
N ARG A 295 76.60 -36.53 -14.12
CA ARG A 295 76.68 -37.90 -14.65
C ARG A 295 77.99 -38.13 -15.41
N ALA A 296 78.42 -37.18 -16.24
CA ALA A 296 79.69 -37.27 -16.97
C ALA A 296 80.88 -37.31 -16.00
N ALA A 297 80.91 -36.43 -15.00
CA ALA A 297 81.94 -36.41 -13.97
C ALA A 297 81.94 -37.72 -13.15
N SER A 298 80.77 -38.26 -12.81
CA SER A 298 80.65 -39.55 -12.13
C SER A 298 81.20 -40.71 -12.98
N GLN A 299 80.96 -40.69 -14.29
CA GLN A 299 81.50 -41.69 -15.22
C GLN A 299 83.02 -41.61 -15.30
N ILE A 300 83.57 -40.39 -15.47
CA ILE A 300 85.02 -40.15 -15.49
C ILE A 300 85.66 -40.61 -14.17
N ALA A 301 85.05 -40.31 -13.03
CA ALA A 301 85.53 -40.74 -11.73
C ALA A 301 85.54 -42.27 -11.59
N SER A 302 84.52 -42.95 -12.11
CA SER A 302 84.46 -44.42 -12.13
C SER A 302 85.58 -45.02 -12.98
N GLU A 303 85.81 -44.50 -14.19
CA GLU A 303 86.89 -44.95 -15.07
C GLU A 303 88.28 -44.67 -14.47
N ALA A 304 88.44 -43.53 -13.79
CA ALA A 304 89.67 -43.20 -13.07
C ALA A 304 89.92 -44.17 -11.90
N ALA A 305 88.88 -44.52 -11.15
CA ALA A 305 88.97 -45.50 -10.06
C ALA A 305 89.40 -46.88 -10.59
N GLU A 306 88.82 -47.35 -11.69
CA GLU A 306 89.20 -48.62 -12.34
C GLU A 306 90.67 -48.59 -12.79
N LYS A 307 91.13 -47.50 -13.40
CA LYS A 307 92.55 -47.34 -13.78
C LYS A 307 93.48 -47.37 -12.57
N ILE A 308 93.10 -46.74 -11.46
CA ILE A 308 93.89 -46.78 -10.23
C ILE A 308 93.97 -48.21 -9.70
N GLU A 309 92.87 -48.96 -9.70
CA GLU A 309 92.84 -50.37 -9.27
C GLU A 309 93.78 -51.24 -10.12
N ILE A 310 93.81 -51.03 -11.44
CA ILE A 310 94.76 -51.71 -12.35
C ILE A 310 96.21 -51.34 -11.99
N LEU A 311 96.51 -50.05 -11.81
CA LEU A 311 97.86 -49.60 -11.45
C LEU A 311 98.30 -50.17 -10.09
N GLU A 312 97.40 -50.21 -9.10
CA GLU A 312 97.69 -50.81 -7.78
C GLU A 312 98.02 -52.30 -7.91
N ARG A 313 97.31 -53.04 -8.78
CA ARG A 313 97.60 -54.45 -9.08
C ARG A 313 98.98 -54.61 -9.73
N ASP A 314 99.29 -53.81 -10.75
CA ASP A 314 100.57 -53.86 -11.47
C ASP A 314 101.74 -53.47 -10.55
N PHE A 315 101.59 -52.44 -9.71
CA PHE A 315 102.56 -52.11 -8.66
C PHE A 315 102.74 -53.28 -7.67
N GLY A 316 101.66 -53.97 -7.33
CA GLY A 316 101.70 -55.18 -6.53
C GLY A 316 102.54 -56.30 -7.17
N GLU A 317 102.45 -56.48 -8.49
CA GLU A 317 103.25 -57.44 -9.26
C GLU A 317 104.72 -57.02 -9.33
N ILE A 318 105.02 -55.77 -9.71
CA ILE A 318 106.38 -55.23 -9.74
C ILE A 318 107.04 -55.36 -8.35
N LYS A 319 106.29 -55.08 -7.28
CA LYS A 319 106.80 -55.23 -5.91
C LYS A 319 107.19 -56.68 -5.60
N LYS A 320 106.43 -57.67 -6.08
CA LYS A 320 106.80 -59.10 -5.95
C LYS A 320 108.07 -59.42 -6.74
N GLU A 321 108.17 -58.94 -7.98
CA GLU A 321 109.36 -59.13 -8.82
C GLU A 321 110.61 -58.50 -8.20
N ILE A 322 110.52 -57.26 -7.69
CA ILE A 322 111.62 -56.60 -6.97
C ILE A 322 112.05 -57.42 -5.76
N ASN A 323 111.08 -57.91 -4.97
CA ASN A 323 111.40 -58.76 -3.83
C ASN A 323 112.08 -60.07 -4.25
N GLN A 324 111.68 -60.66 -5.38
CA GLN A 324 112.31 -61.86 -5.93
C GLN A 324 113.74 -61.57 -6.39
N ILE A 325 113.97 -60.51 -7.16
CA ILE A 325 115.31 -60.09 -7.61
C ILE A 325 116.20 -59.82 -6.41
N LYS A 326 115.67 -59.19 -5.36
CA LYS A 326 116.41 -58.93 -4.12
C LYS A 326 116.86 -60.25 -3.46
N LEU A 327 115.98 -61.26 -3.41
CA LEU A 327 116.33 -62.59 -2.91
C LEU A 327 117.40 -63.25 -3.79
N ASP A 328 117.24 -63.20 -5.11
CA ASP A 328 118.18 -63.78 -6.06
C ASP A 328 119.57 -63.13 -5.96
N MET A 329 119.64 -61.80 -5.75
CA MET A 329 120.87 -61.05 -5.53
C MET A 329 121.56 -61.45 -4.21
N GLU A 330 120.79 -61.62 -3.14
CA GLU A 330 121.30 -62.08 -1.84
C GLU A 330 121.90 -63.49 -1.95
N ILE A 331 121.26 -64.38 -2.73
CA ILE A 331 121.80 -65.71 -3.04
C ILE A 331 123.11 -65.60 -3.83
N LEU A 332 123.15 -64.76 -4.88
CA LEU A 332 124.32 -64.54 -5.72
C LEU A 332 125.52 -63.99 -4.93
N GLU A 333 125.30 -63.01 -4.07
CA GLU A 333 126.32 -62.44 -3.18
C GLU A 333 126.83 -63.48 -2.16
N GLY A 334 125.92 -64.34 -1.67
CA GLY A 334 126.26 -65.49 -0.85
C GLY A 334 127.15 -66.53 -1.56
N LEU A 335 126.95 -66.73 -2.88
CA LEU A 335 127.77 -67.65 -3.69
C LEU A 335 129.15 -67.07 -4.03
N SER A 336 129.24 -65.77 -4.37
CA SER A 336 130.51 -65.07 -4.61
C SER A 336 131.41 -65.01 -3.37
N SER A 337 130.83 -65.08 -2.18
CA SER A 337 131.58 -65.18 -0.92
C SER A 337 132.30 -66.54 -0.73
N SER A 338 132.10 -67.51 -1.63
CA SER A 338 132.75 -68.83 -1.56
C SER A 338 134.08 -68.94 -2.31
N GLU A 339 134.47 -67.95 -3.13
CA GLU A 339 135.80 -67.87 -3.74
C GLU A 339 136.85 -67.32 -2.76
N GLY A 340 136.91 -67.93 -1.58
CA GLY A 340 138.01 -67.75 -0.64
C GLY A 340 139.20 -68.59 -1.11
N THR A 341 140.21 -67.94 -1.68
CA THR A 341 141.51 -68.49 -2.08
C THR A 341 142.27 -69.10 -0.89
N GLY A 342 141.85 -70.30 -0.47
CA GLY A 342 142.46 -71.06 0.62
C GLY A 342 143.22 -72.26 0.06
N SER A 343 144.54 -72.29 0.27
CA SER A 343 145.38 -73.45 0.02
C SER A 343 144.75 -74.72 0.62
N TYR A 344 144.58 -75.74 -0.22
CA TYR A 344 143.97 -77.03 0.13
C TYR A 344 144.46 -77.57 1.48
N GLY A 345 143.53 -78.02 2.32
CA GLY A 345 143.84 -78.56 3.66
C GLY A 345 144.05 -77.51 4.76
N ARG A 346 143.87 -76.21 4.48
CA ARG A 346 144.00 -75.13 5.46
C ARG A 346 142.80 -74.17 5.44
N LEU A 347 142.01 -74.15 6.51
CA LEU A 347 140.93 -73.18 6.72
C LEU A 347 141.46 -71.93 7.43
N ILE A 348 141.23 -70.75 6.84
CA ILE A 348 141.39 -69.46 7.53
C ILE A 348 140.01 -68.82 7.60
N TRP A 349 139.43 -68.79 8.80
CA TRP A 349 138.13 -68.18 9.02
C TRP A 349 138.27 -66.90 9.83
N LYS A 350 138.10 -65.75 9.15
CA LYS A 350 138.10 -64.44 9.80
C LYS A 350 136.68 -64.10 10.26
N VAL A 351 136.44 -64.14 11.56
CA VAL A 351 135.16 -63.74 12.16
C VAL A 351 135.23 -62.26 12.52
N THR A 352 134.55 -61.42 11.73
CA THR A 352 134.34 -60.00 12.03
C THR A 352 133.10 -59.80 12.91
N GLU A 353 133.06 -58.71 13.67
CA GLU A 353 131.92 -58.31 14.53
C GLU A 353 131.52 -59.36 15.57
N VAL A 354 132.52 -59.86 16.31
CA VAL A 354 132.35 -60.97 17.26
C VAL A 354 131.30 -60.68 18.33
N GLU A 355 131.29 -59.47 18.89
CA GLU A 355 130.43 -59.12 20.03
C GLU A 355 128.94 -59.10 19.63
N ALA A 356 128.63 -58.53 18.47
CA ALA A 356 127.28 -58.54 17.90
C ALA A 356 126.82 -59.96 17.52
N LYS A 357 127.70 -60.77 16.91
CA LYS A 357 127.39 -62.16 16.54
C LYS A 357 127.20 -63.05 17.76
N MET A 358 127.99 -62.84 18.82
CA MET A 358 127.88 -63.58 20.08
C MET A 358 126.57 -63.24 20.80
N GLN A 359 126.16 -61.97 20.82
CA GLN A 359 124.88 -61.58 21.40
C GLN A 359 123.71 -62.20 20.64
N ARG A 360 123.74 -62.16 19.30
CA ARG A 360 122.71 -62.79 18.46
C ARG A 360 122.65 -64.32 18.64
N ALA A 361 123.78 -64.97 18.92
CA ALA A 361 123.80 -66.40 19.25
C ALA A 361 123.13 -66.69 20.60
N LYS A 362 123.34 -65.83 21.62
CA LYS A 362 122.65 -65.95 22.92
C LYS A 362 121.15 -65.73 22.83
N ASP A 363 120.74 -64.76 22.02
CA ASP A 363 119.34 -64.34 21.93
C ASP A 363 118.51 -65.31 21.06
N PHE A 364 119.10 -65.91 20.02
CA PHE A 364 118.38 -66.69 19.01
C PHE A 364 118.90 -68.12 18.80
N ASP A 365 119.80 -68.62 19.66
CA ASP A 365 120.43 -69.94 19.56
C ASP A 365 120.99 -70.25 18.16
N SER A 366 121.65 -69.26 17.56
CA SER A 366 122.17 -69.35 16.19
C SER A 366 123.65 -69.74 16.16
N VAL A 367 124.01 -70.70 15.30
CA VAL A 367 125.38 -71.17 15.10
C VAL A 367 125.95 -70.60 13.81
N VAL A 368 127.11 -69.94 13.89
CA VAL A 368 127.81 -69.45 12.70
C VAL A 368 128.67 -70.58 12.12
N LYS A 369 128.54 -70.82 10.82
CA LYS A 369 129.35 -71.81 10.09
C LYS A 369 130.48 -71.10 9.35
N SER A 370 131.65 -71.72 9.32
CA SER A 370 132.77 -71.23 8.50
C SER A 370 132.42 -71.35 7.01
N PRO A 371 133.10 -70.59 6.13
CA PRO A 371 133.11 -70.91 4.72
C PRO A 371 133.52 -72.37 4.52
N VAL A 372 132.99 -72.97 3.45
CA VAL A 372 133.39 -74.29 3.02
C VAL A 372 134.87 -74.27 2.66
N PHE A 373 135.62 -75.30 3.06
CA PHE A 373 136.99 -75.50 2.62
C PHE A 373 137.21 -76.95 2.21
N TYR A 374 138.12 -77.17 1.28
CA TYR A 374 138.35 -78.50 0.71
C TYR A 374 139.74 -79.01 1.11
N THR A 375 139.84 -80.32 1.32
CA THR A 375 141.15 -80.95 1.60
C THR A 375 142.08 -80.98 0.39
N HIS A 376 141.51 -81.06 -0.83
CA HIS A 376 142.15 -80.95 -2.15
C HIS A 376 141.05 -80.73 -3.22
N GLU A 377 141.43 -80.52 -4.48
CA GLU A 377 140.55 -80.04 -5.57
C GLU A 377 139.24 -80.82 -5.77
N TYR A 378 139.23 -82.13 -5.44
CA TYR A 378 138.04 -82.99 -5.47
C TYR A 378 137.91 -83.84 -4.19
N GLY A 379 138.34 -83.29 -3.06
CA GLY A 379 138.38 -83.98 -1.77
C GLY A 379 137.14 -83.78 -0.89
N TYR A 380 137.26 -84.16 0.38
CA TYR A 380 136.26 -83.85 1.41
C TYR A 380 135.99 -82.34 1.48
N LYS A 381 134.70 -82.00 1.57
CA LYS A 381 134.10 -80.66 1.67
C LYS A 381 133.70 -80.34 3.10
#